data_AF-A0A0D0G0D5-F1
#
_entry.id   AF-A0A0D0G0D5-F1
#
_cell.length_a   1.000
_cell.length_b   1.000
_cell.length_c   1.000
_cell.angle_alpha   90.00
_cell.angle_beta   90.00
_cell.angle_gamma   90.00
#
_symmetry.space_group_name_H-M   'P 1'
#
loop_
_entity.id
_entity.type
_entity.pdbx_description
1 polymer ?
#
loop_
_entity_poly.entity_id
_entity_poly.type
_entity_poly.pdbx_seq_one_letter_code
_entity_poly.pdbx_strand_id
1 'polypeptide(L)'
;MFNFLRKKEAETMPANLVLPDEPTNRFSNTIDIPENVFIENDKDLPVDNEGQKIENNIELLFDFLDKNHETKGYEDALMNPDISHLEHNVLALKNQLERTIRRVKTFYEDFIKEIDFHIDSRARSGMVDVVDELKMKKSIAESHVQKVLDIEEEAQHNKGDSQGMIISYTRGFMNGLSAISHHTILNRF
;
A
#
# COMPACT_ATOMS: atom_id res chain seq x y z
N MET A 1 62.16 33.01 54.73
CA MET A 1 61.29 32.19 55.62
C MET A 1 60.89 30.93 54.87
N PHE A 2 60.37 29.89 55.55
CA PHE A 2 60.39 28.50 55.09
C PHE A 2 59.38 28.10 53.96
N ASN A 3 59.72 26.98 53.30
CA ASN A 3 59.02 26.07 52.36
C ASN A 3 57.47 25.93 52.51
N PHE A 4 56.69 25.43 51.52
CA PHE A 4 56.51 23.99 51.21
C PHE A 4 55.72 23.66 49.90
N LEU A 5 56.26 22.72 49.08
CA LEU A 5 55.73 21.83 47.98
C LEU A 5 54.71 22.37 46.90
N ARG A 6 54.92 22.29 45.56
CA ARG A 6 55.08 21.16 44.55
C ARG A 6 53.77 20.37 44.27
N LYS A 7 53.42 19.88 43.04
CA LYS A 7 54.07 19.75 41.70
C LYS A 7 53.04 19.34 40.60
N LYS A 8 53.12 19.83 39.35
CA LYS A 8 53.04 19.03 38.08
C LYS A 8 53.31 19.86 36.81
N GLU A 9 54.13 19.31 35.92
CA GLU A 9 54.55 19.90 34.63
C GLU A 9 54.18 18.96 33.47
N ALA A 10 54.22 19.47 32.23
CA ALA A 10 54.02 18.76 30.98
C ALA A 10 55.06 19.23 29.94
N GLU A 11 55.57 18.31 29.11
CA GLU A 11 56.45 18.52 27.93
C GLU A 11 56.39 17.21 27.11
N THR A 12 55.93 17.11 25.85
CA THR A 12 56.40 17.65 24.54
C THR A 12 57.68 17.02 23.97
N MET A 13 57.56 16.50 22.73
CA MET A 13 58.57 15.70 21.99
C MET A 13 59.52 16.54 21.11
N PRO A 14 60.62 15.92 20.62
CA PRO A 14 61.21 16.28 19.32
C PRO A 14 61.46 15.07 18.38
N ALA A 15 61.65 15.37 17.08
CA ALA A 15 61.92 14.47 15.94
C ALA A 15 63.46 14.34 15.69
N ASN A 16 64.12 13.26 15.25
CA ASN A 16 64.03 12.31 14.11
C ASN A 16 65.30 12.42 13.22
N LEU A 17 65.97 11.30 12.83
CA LEU A 17 66.87 11.13 11.66
C LEU A 17 67.58 9.72 11.58
N VAL A 18 67.16 8.86 10.62
CA VAL A 18 67.93 8.04 9.59
C VAL A 18 69.27 7.32 9.96
N LEU A 19 69.72 6.12 9.50
CA LEU A 19 69.27 4.80 8.90
C LEU A 19 70.56 3.89 8.79
N PRO A 20 70.55 2.51 8.76
CA PRO A 20 70.52 1.73 7.48
C PRO A 20 70.01 0.24 7.48
N ASP A 21 69.61 -0.22 6.29
CA ASP A 21 69.61 -1.56 5.62
C ASP A 21 69.05 -2.90 6.21
N GLU A 22 68.01 -3.40 5.51
CA GLU A 22 67.56 -4.81 5.22
C GLU A 22 67.25 -5.87 6.32
N PRO A 23 66.44 -6.93 6.03
CA PRO A 23 65.47 -7.14 4.93
C PRO A 23 64.02 -7.42 5.41
N THR A 24 63.09 -7.52 4.46
CA THR A 24 61.64 -7.75 4.66
C THR A 24 61.27 -9.02 5.42
N ASN A 25 60.31 -8.92 6.35
CA ASN A 25 59.39 -10.02 6.65
C ASN A 25 57.94 -9.51 6.66
N ARG A 26 57.14 -9.96 5.67
CA ARG A 26 55.72 -9.60 5.56
C ARG A 26 54.93 -10.48 6.51
N PHE A 27 54.25 -9.91 7.50
CA PHE A 27 53.29 -10.65 8.32
C PHE A 27 52.05 -11.02 7.49
N SER A 28 52.11 -12.16 6.80
CA SER A 28 50.94 -12.81 6.22
C SER A 28 50.13 -13.50 7.33
N ASN A 29 49.48 -12.71 8.18
CA ASN A 29 48.40 -13.20 9.02
C ASN A 29 47.13 -13.21 8.18
N THR A 30 47.04 -14.16 7.25
CA THR A 30 45.76 -14.57 6.68
C THR A 30 44.93 -15.15 7.82
N ILE A 31 43.96 -14.38 8.30
CA ILE A 31 42.94 -14.89 9.22
C ILE A 31 42.14 -15.90 8.41
N ASP A 32 42.40 -17.18 8.66
CA ASP A 32 41.77 -18.28 7.95
C ASP A 32 40.34 -18.44 8.49
N ILE A 33 39.37 -17.83 7.80
CA ILE A 33 37.96 -17.86 8.19
C ILE A 33 37.43 -19.24 7.79
N PRO A 34 37.04 -20.11 8.74
CA PRO A 34 36.63 -21.46 8.41
C PRO A 34 35.33 -21.46 7.61
N GLU A 35 35.23 -22.37 6.64
CA GLU A 35 34.13 -22.45 5.66
C GLU A 35 32.74 -22.56 6.31
N ASN A 36 32.66 -23.10 7.52
CA ASN A 36 31.43 -23.20 8.31
C ASN A 36 30.84 -21.86 8.77
N VAL A 37 31.56 -20.74 8.61
CA VAL A 37 31.04 -19.37 8.81
C VAL A 37 30.19 -18.92 7.62
N PHE A 38 30.39 -19.51 6.44
CA PHE A 38 29.66 -19.20 5.20
C PHE A 38 28.44 -20.11 4.97
N ILE A 39 27.96 -20.81 6.01
CA ILE A 39 26.71 -21.56 5.93
C ILE A 39 25.55 -20.56 5.96
N GLU A 40 25.11 -20.13 4.78
CA GLU A 40 23.74 -19.67 4.58
C GLU A 40 22.82 -20.77 5.10
N ASN A 41 22.18 -20.50 6.24
CA ASN A 41 21.15 -21.39 6.73
C ASN A 41 19.92 -21.15 5.86
N ASP A 42 19.77 -21.95 4.81
CA ASP A 42 18.50 -22.22 4.12
C ASP A 42 17.52 -22.95 5.05
N LYS A 43 17.35 -22.42 6.26
CA LYS A 43 16.08 -22.55 6.97
C LYS A 43 15.16 -21.62 6.23
N ASP A 44 14.34 -22.21 5.36
CA ASP A 44 13.20 -21.58 4.73
C ASP A 44 12.58 -20.59 5.71
N LEU A 45 12.89 -19.30 5.52
CA LEU A 45 11.96 -18.28 5.96
C LEU A 45 10.66 -18.69 5.27
N PRO A 46 9.55 -18.90 6.01
CA PRO A 46 8.29 -19.06 5.33
C PRO A 46 8.17 -17.84 4.43
N VAL A 47 8.17 -18.08 3.12
CA VAL A 47 7.66 -17.12 2.15
C VAL A 47 6.20 -17.04 2.52
N ASP A 48 5.95 -16.15 3.48
CA ASP A 48 4.64 -15.90 4.03
C ASP A 48 3.83 -15.54 2.81
N ASN A 49 2.89 -16.41 2.45
CA ASN A 49 2.11 -16.29 1.23
C ASN A 49 1.68 -14.84 1.17
N GLU A 50 1.95 -14.14 0.06
CA GLU A 50 1.49 -12.77 -0.12
C GLU A 50 -0.04 -12.78 -0.14
N GLY A 51 -0.62 -12.79 1.04
CA GLY A 51 -2.04 -12.63 1.29
C GLY A 51 -2.32 -11.21 0.86
N GLN A 52 -2.74 -11.09 -0.41
CA GLN A 52 -2.79 -9.87 -1.20
C GLN A 52 -3.04 -8.69 -0.27
N LYS A 53 -1.96 -7.95 0.00
CA LYS A 53 -2.03 -6.79 0.87
C LYS A 53 -3.04 -5.88 0.21
N ILE A 54 -4.20 -5.69 0.85
CA ILE A 54 -5.30 -4.94 0.23
C ILE A 54 -4.84 -3.49 0.14
N GLU A 55 -4.21 -3.17 -0.98
CA GLU A 55 -3.76 -1.83 -1.27
C GLU A 55 -5.02 -0.98 -1.48
N ASN A 56 -5.13 0.12 -0.74
CA ASN A 56 -6.23 1.07 -0.91
C ASN A 56 -5.99 1.96 -2.14
N ASN A 57 -5.39 1.39 -3.19
CA ASN A 57 -5.05 2.03 -4.45
C ASN A 57 -6.31 2.18 -5.33
N ILE A 58 -6.17 2.73 -6.54
CA ILE A 58 -7.32 2.90 -7.44
C ILE A 58 -7.92 1.59 -7.96
N GLU A 59 -7.16 0.50 -7.99
CA GLU A 59 -7.61 -0.82 -8.48
C GLU A 59 -8.70 -1.39 -7.56
N LEU A 60 -8.59 -1.18 -6.23
CA LEU A 60 -9.64 -1.53 -5.26
C LEU A 60 -11.00 -0.88 -5.60
N LEU A 61 -11.00 0.31 -6.21
CA LEU A 61 -12.23 0.97 -6.64
C LEU A 61 -12.78 0.36 -7.94
N PHE A 62 -11.91 0.05 -8.91
CA PHE A 62 -12.33 -0.62 -10.15
C PHE A 62 -12.83 -2.05 -9.91
N ASP A 63 -12.11 -2.86 -9.12
CA ASP A 63 -12.52 -4.21 -8.68
C ASP A 63 -13.89 -4.20 -7.99
N PHE A 64 -14.21 -3.12 -7.27
CA PHE A 64 -15.50 -2.93 -6.62
C PHE A 64 -16.61 -2.57 -7.62
N LEU A 65 -16.31 -1.75 -8.63
CA LEU A 65 -17.27 -1.32 -9.68
C LEU A 65 -17.58 -2.45 -10.67
N ASP A 66 -16.57 -3.23 -11.08
CA ASP A 66 -16.69 -4.35 -12.02
C ASP A 66 -17.42 -5.57 -11.43
N LYS A 67 -17.70 -5.54 -10.12
CA LYS A 67 -18.33 -6.66 -9.42
C LYS A 67 -19.78 -6.88 -9.86
N ASN A 68 -20.03 -7.99 -10.55
CA ASN A 68 -21.39 -8.43 -10.86
C ASN A 68 -22.13 -8.88 -9.59
N HIS A 69 -23.28 -8.26 -9.32
CA HIS A 69 -24.14 -8.55 -8.17
C HIS A 69 -25.42 -9.34 -8.51
N GLU A 70 -25.58 -9.83 -9.75
CA GLU A 70 -26.79 -10.54 -10.22
C GLU A 70 -27.09 -11.81 -9.40
N THR A 71 -26.09 -12.66 -9.13
CA THR A 71 -26.29 -13.87 -8.30
C THR A 71 -26.77 -13.53 -6.89
N LYS A 72 -26.16 -12.51 -6.25
CA LYS A 72 -26.56 -12.07 -4.91
C LYS A 72 -28.00 -11.55 -4.92
N GLY A 73 -28.36 -10.71 -5.90
CA GLY A 73 -29.73 -10.20 -6.02
C GLY A 73 -30.76 -11.33 -6.18
N TYR A 74 -30.43 -12.34 -6.98
CA TYR A 74 -31.27 -13.53 -7.16
C TYR A 74 -31.47 -14.30 -5.86
N GLU A 75 -30.40 -14.59 -5.12
CA GLU A 75 -30.44 -15.26 -3.81
C GLU A 75 -31.22 -14.44 -2.76
N ASP A 76 -30.99 -13.13 -2.68
CA ASP A 76 -31.67 -12.21 -1.77
C ASP A 76 -33.19 -12.18 -2.03
N ALA A 77 -33.63 -12.28 -3.29
CA ALA A 77 -35.05 -12.38 -3.65
C ALA A 77 -35.67 -13.73 -3.28
N LEU A 78 -34.93 -14.85 -3.40
CA LEU A 78 -35.40 -16.17 -2.96
C LEU A 78 -35.57 -16.24 -1.44
N MET A 79 -34.75 -15.50 -0.68
CA MET A 79 -34.83 -15.43 0.78
C MET A 79 -35.89 -14.44 1.29
N ASN A 80 -36.00 -13.27 0.66
CA ASN A 80 -36.97 -12.23 1.04
C ASN A 80 -37.46 -11.45 -0.19
N PRO A 81 -38.59 -11.85 -0.80
CA PRO A 81 -39.12 -11.30 -2.06
C PRO A 81 -39.88 -9.96 -1.89
N ASP A 82 -39.39 -9.06 -1.03
CA ASP A 82 -39.97 -7.73 -0.81
C ASP A 82 -39.17 -6.63 -1.52
N ILE A 83 -39.88 -5.64 -2.09
CA ILE A 83 -39.28 -4.45 -2.71
C ILE A 83 -38.55 -3.61 -1.64
N SER A 84 -39.01 -3.59 -0.39
CA SER A 84 -38.28 -2.90 0.69
C SER A 84 -36.88 -3.49 0.92
N HIS A 85 -36.74 -4.82 0.77
CA HIS A 85 -35.47 -5.52 0.91
C HIS A 85 -34.52 -5.22 -0.26
N LEU A 86 -35.04 -5.15 -1.49
CA LEU A 86 -34.31 -4.64 -2.66
C LEU A 86 -33.76 -3.24 -2.39
N GLU A 87 -34.61 -2.29 -1.98
CA GLU A 87 -34.22 -0.89 -1.78
C GLU A 87 -33.16 -0.74 -0.68
N HIS A 88 -33.29 -1.45 0.44
CA HIS A 88 -32.30 -1.47 1.51
C HIS A 88 -30.94 -2.03 1.05
N ASN A 89 -30.93 -3.10 0.25
CA ASN A 89 -29.68 -3.67 -0.26
C ASN A 89 -29.03 -2.79 -1.35
N VAL A 90 -29.82 -2.12 -2.20
CA VAL A 90 -29.30 -1.09 -3.14
C VAL A 90 -28.67 0.08 -2.37
N LEU A 91 -29.32 0.55 -1.30
CA LEU A 91 -28.74 1.59 -0.44
C LEU A 91 -27.45 1.12 0.26
N ALA A 92 -27.41 -0.13 0.73
CA ALA A 92 -26.21 -0.72 1.30
C ALA A 92 -25.04 -0.81 0.31
N LEU A 93 -25.31 -1.14 -0.97
CA LEU A 93 -24.31 -1.13 -2.05
C LEU A 93 -23.77 0.29 -2.31
N LYS A 94 -24.65 1.30 -2.42
CA LYS A 94 -24.23 2.72 -2.56
C LYS A 94 -23.35 3.18 -1.39
N ASN A 95 -23.76 2.89 -0.16
CA ASN A 95 -22.99 3.21 1.04
C ASN A 95 -21.65 2.44 1.08
N GLN A 96 -21.56 1.27 0.45
CA GLN A 96 -20.31 0.53 0.34
C GLN A 96 -19.37 1.14 -0.71
N LEU A 97 -19.88 1.56 -1.87
CA LEU A 97 -19.13 2.32 -2.87
C LEU A 97 -18.52 3.59 -2.25
N GLU A 98 -19.34 4.37 -1.55
CA GLU A 98 -18.89 5.62 -0.91
C GLU A 98 -17.76 5.37 0.11
N ARG A 99 -17.85 4.30 0.90
CA ARG A 99 -16.77 3.89 1.82
C ARG A 99 -15.50 3.48 1.07
N THR A 100 -15.61 2.79 -0.07
CA THR A 100 -14.46 2.42 -0.90
C THR A 100 -13.80 3.67 -1.48
N ILE A 101 -14.56 4.58 -2.10
CA ILE A 101 -14.07 5.87 -2.62
C ILE A 101 -13.31 6.64 -1.54
N ARG A 102 -13.90 6.81 -0.34
CA ARG A 102 -13.25 7.52 0.78
C ARG A 102 -11.92 6.88 1.19
N ARG A 103 -11.82 5.54 1.23
CA ARG A 103 -10.56 4.84 1.55
C ARG A 103 -9.47 5.14 0.53
N VAL A 104 -9.81 5.09 -0.76
CA VAL A 104 -8.86 5.36 -1.85
C VAL A 104 -8.42 6.83 -1.87
N LYS A 105 -9.34 7.77 -1.60
CA LYS A 105 -9.00 9.19 -1.42
C LYS A 105 -8.01 9.39 -0.27
N THR A 106 -8.31 8.87 0.93
CA THR A 106 -7.41 8.98 2.09
C THR A 106 -6.03 8.37 1.82
N PHE A 107 -5.97 7.21 1.15
CA PHE A 107 -4.72 6.58 0.75
C PHE A 107 -3.84 7.50 -0.12
N TYR A 108 -4.39 8.06 -1.20
CA TYR A 108 -3.62 8.96 -2.05
C TYR A 108 -3.33 10.32 -1.39
N GLU A 109 -4.23 10.85 -0.57
CA GLU A 109 -3.97 12.06 0.22
C GLU A 109 -2.77 11.90 1.15
N ASP A 110 -2.67 10.77 1.86
CA ASP A 110 -1.55 10.49 2.76
C ASP A 110 -0.25 10.17 1.98
N PHE A 111 -0.35 9.40 0.89
CA PHE A 111 0.77 9.12 -0.01
C PHE A 111 1.37 10.39 -0.64
N ILE A 112 0.54 11.36 -1.05
CA ILE A 112 1.02 12.65 -1.60
C ILE A 112 1.76 13.46 -0.52
N LYS A 113 1.25 13.50 0.73
CA LYS A 113 1.94 14.17 1.85
C LYS A 113 3.30 13.53 2.14
N GLU A 114 3.39 12.21 2.11
CA GLU A 114 4.64 11.46 2.30
C GLU A 114 5.64 11.73 1.16
N ILE A 115 5.18 11.71 -0.09
CA ILE A 115 6.01 12.06 -1.25
C ILE A 115 6.52 13.51 -1.14
N ASP A 116 5.68 14.48 -0.79
CA ASP A 116 6.10 15.89 -0.65
C ASP A 116 7.19 16.04 0.42
N PHE A 117 7.04 15.39 1.58
CA PHE A 117 8.09 15.36 2.60
C PHE A 117 9.41 14.75 2.07
N HIS A 118 9.32 13.70 1.25
CA HIS A 118 10.48 13.08 0.63
C HIS A 118 11.12 13.97 -0.45
N ILE A 119 10.34 14.61 -1.32
CA ILE A 119 10.83 15.58 -2.32
C ILE A 119 11.65 16.67 -1.60
N ASP A 120 11.07 17.29 -0.57
CA ASP A 120 11.71 18.33 0.22
C ASP A 120 13.01 17.87 0.89
N SER A 121 13.01 16.66 1.47
CA SER A 121 14.18 16.09 2.14
C SER A 121 15.31 15.78 1.15
N ARG A 122 14.98 15.16 0.01
CA ARG A 122 15.96 14.77 -1.03
C ARG A 122 16.50 15.97 -1.79
N ALA A 123 15.69 17.00 -2.02
CA ALA A 123 16.11 18.26 -2.62
C ALA A 123 17.15 18.98 -1.76
N ARG A 124 16.95 19.05 -0.43
CA ARG A 124 17.95 19.60 0.51
C ARG A 124 19.27 18.83 0.52
N SER A 125 19.25 17.53 0.20
CA SER A 125 20.45 16.69 0.05
C SER A 125 21.07 16.73 -1.36
N GLY A 126 20.52 17.50 -2.30
CA GLY A 126 21.03 17.60 -3.67
C GLY A 126 20.78 16.36 -4.55
N MET A 127 19.86 15.48 -4.16
CA MET A 127 19.55 14.23 -4.89
C MET A 127 18.58 14.49 -6.05
N VAL A 128 19.03 15.20 -7.08
CA VAL A 128 18.18 15.71 -8.19
C VAL A 128 17.39 14.60 -8.88
N ASP A 129 18.03 13.52 -9.32
CA ASP A 129 17.37 12.44 -10.07
C ASP A 129 16.22 11.79 -9.27
N VAL A 130 16.44 11.59 -7.96
CA VAL A 130 15.42 11.03 -7.04
C VAL A 130 14.28 12.02 -6.80
N VAL A 131 14.57 13.32 -6.75
CA VAL A 131 13.54 14.36 -6.66
C VAL A 131 12.64 14.36 -7.89
N ASP A 132 13.20 14.20 -9.09
CA ASP A 132 12.42 14.19 -10.32
C ASP A 132 11.63 12.88 -10.50
N GLU A 133 12.16 11.74 -10.06
CA GLU A 133 11.40 10.48 -9.94
C GLU A 133 10.21 10.63 -8.97
N LEU A 134 10.42 11.24 -7.81
CA LEU A 134 9.36 11.48 -6.82
C LEU A 134 8.28 12.45 -7.33
N LYS A 135 8.65 13.50 -8.07
CA LYS A 135 7.68 14.39 -8.75
C LYS A 135 6.85 13.64 -9.78
N MET A 136 7.45 12.73 -10.55
CA MET A 136 6.73 11.89 -11.50
C MET A 136 5.71 10.99 -10.79
N LYS A 137 6.11 10.34 -9.68
CA LYS A 137 5.23 9.54 -8.83
C LYS A 137 4.09 10.37 -8.22
N LYS A 138 4.36 11.59 -7.77
CA LYS A 138 3.33 12.54 -7.31
C LYS A 138 2.32 12.85 -8.41
N SER A 139 2.77 13.19 -9.61
CA SER A 139 1.89 13.51 -10.73
C SER A 139 0.98 12.34 -11.13
N ILE A 140 1.49 11.10 -11.05
CA ILE A 140 0.67 9.88 -11.24
C ILE A 140 -0.39 9.74 -10.13
N ALA A 141 0.00 9.93 -8.86
CA ALA A 141 -0.94 9.90 -7.73
C ALA A 141 -2.03 10.99 -7.83
N GLU A 142 -1.67 12.22 -8.21
CA GLU A 142 -2.62 13.32 -8.46
C GLU A 142 -3.59 12.97 -9.60
N SER A 143 -3.12 12.31 -10.67
CA SER A 143 -3.99 11.80 -11.73
C SER A 143 -4.96 10.71 -11.24
N HIS A 144 -4.52 9.84 -10.31
CA HIS A 144 -5.42 8.88 -9.68
C HIS A 144 -6.45 9.55 -8.76
N VAL A 145 -6.06 10.56 -7.98
CA VAL A 145 -7.00 11.36 -7.17
C VAL A 145 -8.07 11.98 -8.06
N GLN A 146 -7.71 12.59 -9.20
CA GLN A 146 -8.68 13.18 -10.11
C GLN A 146 -9.72 12.14 -10.58
N LYS A 147 -9.27 10.97 -11.06
CA LYS A 147 -10.18 9.89 -11.47
C LYS A 147 -11.13 9.44 -10.36
N VAL A 148 -10.65 9.40 -9.11
CA VAL A 148 -11.48 9.01 -7.95
C VAL A 148 -12.51 10.10 -7.63
N LEU A 149 -12.18 11.39 -7.82
CA LEU A 149 -13.14 12.50 -7.72
C LEU A 149 -14.18 12.47 -8.83
N ASP A 150 -13.77 12.16 -10.08
CA ASP A 150 -14.68 12.02 -11.21
C ASP A 150 -15.71 10.90 -10.95
N ILE A 151 -15.25 9.73 -10.47
CA ILE A 151 -16.11 8.60 -10.08
C ILE A 151 -17.03 8.97 -8.89
N GLU A 152 -16.55 9.77 -7.94
CA GLU A 152 -17.36 10.25 -6.80
C GLU A 152 -18.49 11.18 -7.27
N GLU A 153 -18.22 12.10 -8.20
CA GLU A 153 -19.23 12.98 -8.80
C GLU A 153 -20.26 12.19 -9.62
N GLU A 154 -19.80 11.23 -10.44
CA GLU A 154 -20.70 10.36 -11.21
C GLU A 154 -21.61 9.53 -10.29
N ALA A 155 -21.05 8.94 -9.23
CA ALA A 155 -21.81 8.16 -8.26
C ALA A 155 -22.88 8.98 -7.53
N GLN A 156 -22.56 10.22 -7.12
CA GLN A 156 -23.53 11.14 -6.50
C GLN A 156 -24.70 11.46 -7.43
N HIS A 157 -24.41 11.65 -8.72
CA HIS A 157 -25.43 11.89 -9.74
C HIS A 157 -26.13 10.62 -10.25
N ASN A 158 -25.80 9.44 -9.69
CA ASN A 158 -26.26 8.13 -10.14
C ASN A 158 -25.98 7.91 -11.64
N LYS A 159 -24.74 8.14 -12.07
CA LYS A 159 -24.23 8.00 -13.44
C LYS A 159 -22.93 7.18 -13.47
N GLY A 160 -22.41 6.97 -14.69
CA GLY A 160 -21.14 6.29 -14.91
C GLY A 160 -21.16 4.83 -14.48
N ASP A 161 -19.96 4.29 -14.28
CA ASP A 161 -19.74 2.85 -14.02
C ASP A 161 -20.40 2.38 -12.71
N SER A 162 -20.63 3.30 -11.77
CA SER A 162 -21.36 3.05 -10.52
C SER A 162 -22.77 2.46 -10.72
N GLN A 163 -23.40 2.70 -11.88
CA GLN A 163 -24.71 2.13 -12.22
C GLN A 163 -24.67 0.62 -12.43
N GLY A 164 -23.56 0.06 -12.96
CA GLY A 164 -23.48 -1.36 -13.34
C GLY A 164 -23.71 -2.31 -12.16
N MET A 165 -23.11 -1.99 -11.01
CA MET A 165 -23.35 -2.61 -9.71
C MET A 165 -24.85 -2.65 -9.33
N ILE A 166 -25.55 -1.52 -9.46
CA ILE A 166 -26.96 -1.39 -9.04
C ILE A 166 -27.88 -2.13 -10.02
N ILE A 167 -27.61 -2.01 -11.32
CA ILE A 167 -28.39 -2.65 -12.38
C ILE A 167 -28.25 -4.18 -12.29
N SER A 168 -27.04 -4.71 -12.11
CA SER A 168 -26.80 -6.14 -11.98
C SER A 168 -27.52 -6.74 -10.76
N TYR A 169 -27.37 -6.11 -9.58
CA TYR A 169 -28.10 -6.52 -8.37
C TYR A 169 -29.63 -6.50 -8.59
N THR A 170 -30.17 -5.39 -9.09
CA THR A 170 -31.62 -5.22 -9.28
C THR A 170 -32.18 -6.23 -10.29
N ARG A 171 -31.47 -6.47 -11.40
CA ARG A 171 -31.81 -7.49 -12.39
C ARG A 171 -31.84 -8.89 -11.78
N GLY A 172 -30.84 -9.24 -10.98
CA GLY A 172 -30.80 -10.50 -10.25
C GLY A 172 -32.02 -10.71 -9.36
N PHE A 173 -32.36 -9.68 -8.58
CA PHE A 173 -33.53 -9.69 -7.70
C PHE A 173 -34.84 -9.90 -8.47
N MET A 174 -35.04 -9.18 -9.58
CA MET A 174 -36.22 -9.33 -10.43
C MET A 174 -36.30 -10.73 -11.07
N ASN A 175 -35.16 -11.33 -11.44
CA ASN A 175 -35.11 -12.72 -11.92
C ASN A 175 -35.52 -13.71 -10.82
N GLY A 176 -35.14 -13.47 -9.56
CA GLY A 176 -35.56 -14.28 -8.41
C GLY A 176 -37.07 -14.19 -8.15
N LEU A 177 -37.63 -12.97 -8.15
CA LEU A 177 -39.08 -12.76 -8.05
C LEU A 177 -39.85 -13.48 -9.17
N SER A 178 -39.34 -13.42 -10.40
CA SER A 178 -39.90 -14.12 -11.55
C SER A 178 -39.91 -15.64 -11.35
N ALA A 179 -38.79 -16.22 -10.88
CA ALA A 179 -38.69 -17.66 -10.59
C ALA A 179 -39.70 -18.12 -9.52
N ILE A 180 -39.86 -17.36 -8.43
CA ILE A 180 -40.87 -17.63 -7.40
C ILE A 180 -42.28 -17.60 -8.00
N SER A 181 -42.60 -16.56 -8.77
CA SER A 181 -43.91 -16.40 -9.42
C SER A 181 -44.22 -17.57 -10.37
N HIS A 182 -43.27 -17.96 -11.22
CA HIS A 182 -43.41 -19.11 -12.12
C HIS A 182 -43.64 -20.42 -11.34
N HIS A 183 -42.88 -20.68 -10.27
CA HIS A 183 -43.07 -21.86 -9.43
C HIS A 183 -44.45 -21.88 -8.74
N THR A 184 -44.90 -20.73 -8.21
CA THR A 184 -46.23 -20.58 -7.59
C THR A 184 -47.37 -20.79 -8.59
N ILE A 185 -47.22 -20.33 -9.84
CA ILE A 185 -48.22 -20.54 -10.89
C ILE A 185 -48.27 -22.01 -11.31
N LEU A 186 -47.11 -22.64 -11.57
CA LEU A 186 -47.02 -24.03 -12.03
C LEU A 186 -47.60 -25.03 -11.00
N ASN A 187 -47.33 -24.83 -9.71
CA ASN A 187 -47.87 -25.70 -8.64
C ASN A 187 -49.35 -25.46 -8.31
N ARG A 188 -50.03 -24.56 -9.03
CA ARG A 188 -51.46 -24.25 -8.84
C ARG A 188 -52.38 -24.93 -9.87
N PHE A 189 -51.80 -25.62 -10.84
CA PHE A 189 -52.46 -26.37 -11.90
C PHE A 189 -52.06 -27.86 -11.85
#